data_AF-A0AAU4QS83-F1
#
_entry.id   AF-A0AAU4QS83-F1
#
_cell.length_a   1.000
_cell.length_b   1.000
_cell.length_c   1.000
_cell.angle_alpha   90.00
_cell.angle_beta   90.00
_cell.angle_gamma   90.00
#
_symmetry.space_group_name_H-M   'P 1'
#
loop_
_entity.id
_entity.type
_entity.pdbx_description
1 polymer ?
#
loop_
_entity_poly.entity_id
_entity_poly.type
_entity_poly.pdbx_seq_one_letter_code
_entity_poly.pdbx_strand_id
1 'polypeptide(L)'
;MSIGTFTVRALDPLKDAELLHRWVTDPKAAFWMMQDAKLQDVEREYMRIAAHEHHHAYLGLHDGEPAFLMEKYDPRYVELVGLYEPEPGDVGMHFLVAPTDRPISGFTRAVITAVMDELFADPGTRRVVVEPDVGNKAVHALNEAVGFVPDREIDKPEKRALLSFCTRDQFLSARGVAV
;
A
#
# COMPACT_ATOMS: atom_id res chain seq x y z
N MET A 1 4.42 -7.99 -24.45
CA MET A 1 3.17 -7.24 -24.21
C MET A 1 3.37 -6.42 -22.96
N SER A 2 3.09 -5.12 -22.99
CA SER A 2 3.12 -4.28 -21.77
C SER A 2 1.96 -4.67 -20.86
N ILE A 3 2.15 -4.60 -19.54
CA ILE A 3 1.13 -4.97 -18.54
C ILE A 3 -0.14 -4.12 -18.65
N GLY A 4 -0.07 -2.91 -19.23
CA GLY A 4 -1.19 -1.97 -19.37
C GLY A 4 -0.90 -0.66 -18.65
N THR A 5 -1.91 0.16 -18.45
CA THR A 5 -1.80 1.46 -17.76
C THR A 5 -2.39 1.38 -16.36
N PHE A 6 -1.71 1.99 -15.39
CA PHE A 6 -2.23 2.17 -14.04
C PHE A 6 -2.57 3.63 -13.78
N THR A 7 -3.70 3.87 -13.11
CA THR A 7 -4.09 5.19 -12.61
C THR A 7 -4.70 5.03 -11.23
N VAL A 8 -4.74 6.10 -10.45
CA VAL A 8 -5.42 6.13 -9.15
C VAL A 8 -6.45 7.24 -9.11
N ARG A 9 -7.52 7.02 -8.34
CA ARG A 9 -8.47 8.05 -7.95
C ARG A 9 -8.72 7.96 -6.45
N ALA A 10 -9.15 9.06 -5.84
CA ALA A 10 -9.63 9.02 -4.46
C ALA A 10 -10.71 7.93 -4.32
N LEU A 11 -10.63 7.16 -3.24
CA LEU A 11 -11.65 6.19 -2.89
C LEU A 11 -12.93 6.93 -2.50
N ASP A 12 -14.08 6.47 -3.01
CA ASP A 12 -15.41 6.95 -2.59
C ASP A 12 -16.02 5.87 -1.69
N PRO A 13 -16.03 6.04 -0.35
CA PRO A 13 -16.47 4.99 0.57
C PRO A 13 -17.91 4.54 0.30
N LEU A 14 -18.78 5.43 -0.18
CA LEU A 14 -20.19 5.11 -0.43
C LEU A 14 -20.38 4.28 -1.70
N LYS A 15 -19.48 4.40 -2.68
CA LYS A 15 -19.57 3.68 -3.96
C LYS A 15 -18.68 2.44 -4.02
N ASP A 16 -17.54 2.49 -3.33
CA ASP A 16 -16.49 1.49 -3.48
C ASP A 16 -16.50 0.45 -2.34
N ALA A 17 -17.24 0.66 -1.25
CA ALA A 17 -17.20 -0.25 -0.09
C ALA A 17 -17.62 -1.68 -0.40
N GLU A 18 -18.63 -1.91 -1.25
CA GLU A 18 -19.01 -3.28 -1.65
C GLU A 18 -17.88 -3.99 -2.42
N LEU A 19 -17.16 -3.25 -3.27
CA LEU A 19 -16.01 -3.77 -3.99
C LEU A 19 -14.87 -4.08 -3.03
N LEU A 20 -14.52 -3.13 -2.15
CA LEU A 20 -13.46 -3.30 -1.18
C LEU A 20 -13.76 -4.41 -0.18
N HIS A 21 -15.01 -4.57 0.25
CA HIS A 21 -15.42 -5.65 1.14
C HIS A 21 -15.05 -7.01 0.57
N ARG A 22 -15.30 -7.25 -0.73
CA ARG A 22 -14.87 -8.48 -1.40
C ARG A 22 -13.35 -8.65 -1.43
N TRP A 23 -12.59 -7.55 -1.55
CA TRP A 23 -11.14 -7.60 -1.64
C TRP A 23 -10.49 -7.86 -0.29
N VAL A 24 -10.88 -7.10 0.73
CA VAL A 24 -10.25 -7.15 2.07
C VAL A 24 -10.68 -8.37 2.89
N THR A 25 -11.77 -9.03 2.50
CA THR A 25 -12.22 -10.30 3.12
C THR A 25 -11.74 -11.54 2.38
N ASP A 26 -11.10 -11.41 1.22
CA ASP A 26 -10.59 -12.55 0.46
C ASP A 26 -9.47 -13.28 1.24
N PRO A 27 -9.38 -14.63 1.16
CA PRO A 27 -8.30 -15.37 1.81
C PRO A 27 -6.88 -14.90 1.46
N LYS A 28 -6.66 -14.35 0.25
CA LYS A 28 -5.35 -13.79 -0.16
C LYS A 28 -5.03 -12.48 0.56
N ALA A 29 -6.02 -11.81 1.14
CA ALA A 29 -5.90 -10.58 1.90
C ALA A 29 -5.72 -10.81 3.40
N ALA A 30 -5.34 -12.02 3.85
CA ALA A 30 -5.18 -12.33 5.27
C ALA A 30 -4.30 -11.33 6.05
N PHE A 31 -3.24 -10.80 5.42
CA PHE A 31 -2.36 -9.79 6.01
C PHE A 31 -2.94 -8.36 6.02
N TRP A 32 -4.12 -8.15 5.44
CA TRP A 32 -4.90 -6.91 5.55
C TRP A 32 -5.74 -6.87 6.84
N MET A 33 -5.82 -7.98 7.58
CA MET A 33 -6.46 -8.07 8.91
C MET A 33 -7.96 -7.73 8.94
N MET A 34 -8.66 -7.89 7.81
CA MET A 34 -10.09 -7.60 7.68
C MET A 34 -10.93 -8.79 7.23
N GLN A 35 -10.43 -10.04 7.35
CA GLN A 35 -11.12 -11.23 6.84
C GLN A 35 -12.54 -11.42 7.39
N ASP A 36 -12.76 -11.07 8.65
CA ASP A 36 -14.05 -11.18 9.33
C ASP A 36 -14.91 -9.90 9.28
N ALA A 37 -14.44 -8.87 8.54
CA ALA A 37 -15.14 -7.60 8.45
C ALA A 37 -16.49 -7.77 7.73
N LYS A 38 -17.53 -7.16 8.27
CA LYS A 38 -18.79 -6.97 7.55
C LYS A 38 -18.67 -5.77 6.62
N LEU A 39 -19.59 -5.66 5.66
CA LEU A 39 -19.65 -4.50 4.75
C LEU A 39 -19.68 -3.18 5.54
N GLN A 40 -20.46 -3.11 6.62
CA GLN A 40 -20.57 -1.90 7.44
C GLN A 40 -19.27 -1.56 8.19
N ASP A 41 -18.40 -2.55 8.42
CA ASP A 41 -17.08 -2.33 9.02
C ASP A 41 -16.14 -1.70 8.02
N VAL A 42 -16.18 -2.17 6.77
CA VAL A 42 -15.44 -1.60 5.64
C VAL A 42 -15.91 -0.18 5.33
N GLU A 43 -17.22 0.04 5.22
CA GLU A 43 -17.80 1.37 5.02
C GLU A 43 -17.34 2.36 6.09
N ARG A 44 -17.43 1.97 7.36
CA ARG A 44 -17.05 2.81 8.50
C ARG A 44 -15.56 3.13 8.49
N GLU A 45 -14.72 2.14 8.19
CA GLU A 45 -13.28 2.36 8.16
C GLU A 45 -12.87 3.30 7.02
N TYR A 46 -13.36 3.08 5.81
CA TYR A 46 -13.01 3.97 4.71
C TYR A 46 -13.67 5.35 4.79
N MET A 47 -14.83 5.49 5.47
CA MET A 47 -15.36 6.80 5.86
C MET A 47 -14.47 7.50 6.88
N ARG A 48 -13.92 6.76 7.86
CA ARG A 48 -12.97 7.31 8.85
C ARG A 48 -11.71 7.80 8.15
N ILE A 49 -11.14 7.02 7.22
CA ILE A 49 -9.97 7.40 6.42
C ILE A 49 -10.30 8.63 5.56
N ALA A 50 -11.44 8.66 4.86
CA ALA A 50 -11.83 9.80 4.03
C ALA A 50 -12.01 11.12 4.82
N ALA A 51 -12.28 11.03 6.12
CA ALA A 51 -12.38 12.19 7.02
C ALA A 51 -11.07 12.53 7.74
N HIS A 52 -9.99 11.76 7.53
CA HIS A 52 -8.73 11.91 8.25
C HIS A 52 -7.78 12.87 7.53
N GLU A 53 -7.15 13.79 8.26
CA GLU A 53 -6.21 14.77 7.68
C GLU A 53 -4.92 14.13 7.15
N HIS A 54 -4.49 13.05 7.80
CA HIS A 54 -3.19 12.42 7.57
C HIS A 54 -3.26 11.01 7.00
N HIS A 55 -4.44 10.55 6.54
CA HIS A 55 -4.62 9.20 5.99
C HIS A 55 -5.56 9.28 4.80
N HIS A 56 -5.14 8.76 3.66
CA HIS A 56 -5.90 8.82 2.42
C HIS A 56 -5.93 7.44 1.77
N ALA A 57 -7.10 7.04 1.26
CA ALA A 57 -7.27 5.81 0.49
C ALA A 57 -7.60 6.14 -0.97
N TYR A 58 -7.07 5.33 -1.87
CA TYR A 58 -7.21 5.47 -3.31
C TYR A 58 -7.61 4.14 -3.94
N LEU A 59 -8.50 4.20 -4.91
CA LEU A 59 -8.79 3.08 -5.78
C LEU A 59 -7.89 3.14 -7.01
N GLY A 60 -7.07 2.12 -7.16
CA GLY A 60 -6.22 1.90 -8.32
C GLY A 60 -6.94 1.18 -9.44
N LEU A 61 -6.75 1.67 -10.66
CA LEU A 61 -7.33 1.14 -11.88
C LEU A 61 -6.24 0.57 -12.78
N HIS A 62 -6.53 -0.57 -13.42
CA HIS A 62 -5.74 -1.16 -14.50
C HIS A 62 -6.56 -1.11 -15.80
N ASP A 63 -6.06 -0.38 -16.80
CA ASP A 63 -6.76 -0.14 -18.08
C ASP A 63 -8.21 0.37 -17.89
N GLY A 64 -8.43 1.17 -16.84
CA GLY A 64 -9.72 1.77 -16.49
C GLY A 64 -10.56 0.96 -15.50
N GLU A 65 -10.19 -0.28 -15.20
CA GLU A 65 -10.94 -1.18 -14.32
C GLU A 65 -10.33 -1.27 -12.91
N PRO A 66 -11.13 -1.31 -11.83
CA PRO A 66 -10.61 -1.44 -10.47
C PRO A 66 -9.73 -2.68 -10.26
N ALA A 67 -8.52 -2.47 -9.75
CA ALA A 67 -7.51 -3.51 -9.68
C ALA A 67 -6.69 -3.54 -8.38
N PHE A 68 -6.60 -2.43 -7.64
CA PHE A 68 -5.89 -2.42 -6.37
C PHE A 68 -6.42 -1.31 -5.45
N LEU A 69 -6.20 -1.48 -4.16
CA LEU A 69 -6.35 -0.48 -3.13
C LEU A 69 -4.97 0.05 -2.75
N MET A 70 -4.86 1.34 -2.53
CA MET A 70 -3.66 2.01 -2.04
C MET A 70 -4.05 2.93 -0.89
N GLU A 71 -3.29 2.91 0.19
CA GLU A 71 -3.38 3.87 1.28
C GLU A 71 -2.07 4.63 1.39
N LYS A 72 -2.18 5.95 1.59
CA LYS A 72 -1.08 6.88 1.86
C LYS A 72 -1.34 7.52 3.21
N TYR A 73 -0.36 7.54 4.09
CA TYR A 73 -0.49 8.21 5.38
C TYR A 73 0.77 8.93 5.81
N ASP A 74 0.62 9.88 6.73
CA ASP A 74 1.73 10.48 7.44
C ASP A 74 2.05 9.60 8.66
N PRO A 75 3.22 8.94 8.68
CA PRO A 75 3.55 7.97 9.71
C PRO A 75 3.80 8.62 11.09
N ARG A 76 3.89 9.96 11.17
CA ARG A 76 3.89 10.72 12.43
C ARG A 76 2.57 10.65 13.19
N TYR A 77 1.47 10.43 12.47
CA TYR A 77 0.11 10.52 13.00
C TYR A 77 -0.68 9.22 12.88
N VAL A 78 -0.26 8.31 12.00
CA VAL A 78 -1.04 7.14 11.59
C VAL A 78 -0.12 5.92 11.49
N GLU A 79 -0.60 4.77 11.95
CA GLU A 79 0.06 3.45 11.98
C GLU A 79 1.36 3.29 12.79
N LEU A 80 2.26 4.28 12.79
CA LEU A 80 3.63 4.16 13.30
C LEU A 80 3.96 5.11 14.45
N VAL A 81 2.93 5.74 15.05
CA VAL A 81 3.07 6.71 16.13
C VAL A 81 3.79 6.08 17.33
N GLY A 82 4.99 6.61 17.64
CA GLY A 82 5.81 6.12 18.76
C GLY A 82 6.50 4.78 18.53
N LEU A 83 6.44 4.23 17.30
CA LEU A 83 7.10 2.96 16.95
C LEU A 83 8.43 3.18 16.19
N TYR A 84 8.63 4.36 15.63
CA TYR A 84 9.89 4.80 15.06
C TYR A 84 9.97 6.34 15.02
N GLU A 85 11.15 6.85 14.68
CA GLU A 85 11.44 8.27 14.57
C GLU A 85 11.21 8.77 13.14
N PRO A 86 10.10 9.47 12.87
CA PRO A 86 9.75 9.93 11.54
C PRO A 86 10.63 11.09 11.08
N GLU A 87 10.98 11.09 9.80
CA GLU A 87 11.74 12.15 9.15
C GLU A 87 10.85 13.04 8.26
N PRO A 88 11.20 14.33 8.05
CA PRO A 88 10.49 15.18 7.10
C PRO A 88 10.48 14.58 5.69
N GLY A 89 9.28 14.41 5.13
CA GLY A 89 9.07 13.80 3.81
C GLY A 89 8.91 12.28 3.85
N ASP A 90 8.81 11.68 5.04
CA ASP A 90 8.33 10.30 5.20
C ASP A 90 6.85 10.19 4.80
N VAL A 91 6.54 9.14 4.06
CA VAL A 91 5.18 8.76 3.68
C VAL A 91 5.01 7.27 3.91
N GLY A 92 4.03 6.89 4.71
CA GLY A 92 3.65 5.49 4.89
C GLY A 92 2.72 5.02 3.77
N MET A 93 2.79 3.73 3.44
CA MET A 93 1.88 3.14 2.47
C MET A 93 1.38 1.74 2.86
N HIS A 94 0.15 1.45 2.46
CA HIS A 94 -0.36 0.09 2.34
C HIS A 94 -0.92 -0.12 0.92
N PHE A 95 -0.88 -1.34 0.40
CA PHE A 95 -1.55 -1.68 -0.85
C PHE A 95 -2.06 -3.11 -0.87
N LEU A 96 -3.15 -3.33 -1.60
CA LEU A 96 -3.77 -4.64 -1.80
C LEU A 96 -4.18 -4.78 -3.26
N VAL A 97 -3.80 -5.89 -3.89
CA VAL A 97 -4.24 -6.19 -5.26
C VAL A 97 -5.54 -6.98 -5.21
N ALA A 98 -6.48 -6.59 -6.07
CA ALA A 98 -7.77 -7.26 -6.19
C ALA A 98 -7.60 -8.79 -6.40
N PRO A 99 -8.42 -9.62 -5.75
CA PRO A 99 -8.48 -11.05 -6.04
C PRO A 99 -8.84 -11.28 -7.51
N THR A 100 -8.20 -12.26 -8.14
CA THR A 100 -8.45 -12.64 -9.54
C THR A 100 -8.26 -14.13 -9.76
N ASP A 101 -9.07 -14.67 -10.67
CA ASP A 101 -8.94 -16.03 -11.23
C ASP A 101 -8.13 -16.06 -12.53
N ARG A 102 -7.73 -14.88 -13.03
CA ARG A 102 -6.97 -14.71 -14.27
C ARG A 102 -5.68 -13.93 -13.99
N PRO A 103 -4.69 -14.54 -13.31
CA PRO A 103 -3.49 -13.84 -12.92
C PRO A 103 -2.67 -13.42 -14.15
N ILE A 104 -2.16 -12.19 -14.12
CA ILE A 104 -1.20 -11.68 -15.09
C ILE A 104 0.19 -11.78 -14.46
N SER A 105 1.15 -12.40 -15.17
CA SER A 105 2.52 -12.52 -14.67
C SER A 105 3.14 -11.12 -14.44
N GLY A 106 3.74 -10.92 -13.26
CA GLY A 106 4.36 -9.66 -12.87
C GLY A 106 3.38 -8.55 -12.45
N PHE A 107 2.07 -8.81 -12.40
CA PHE A 107 1.06 -7.79 -12.14
C PHE A 107 1.23 -7.09 -10.79
N THR A 108 1.36 -7.84 -9.70
CA THR A 108 1.54 -7.27 -8.36
C THR A 108 2.80 -6.42 -8.25
N ARG A 109 3.89 -6.84 -8.92
CA ARG A 109 5.12 -6.03 -9.00
C ARG A 109 4.88 -4.72 -9.76
N ALA A 110 4.11 -4.77 -10.84
CA ALA A 110 3.74 -3.57 -11.58
C ALA A 110 2.84 -2.63 -10.76
N VAL A 111 1.91 -3.18 -9.98
CA VAL A 111 1.07 -2.40 -9.05
C VAL A 111 1.90 -1.68 -8.00
N ILE A 112 2.77 -2.38 -7.26
CA ILE A 112 3.62 -1.70 -6.25
C ILE A 112 4.56 -0.67 -6.90
N THR A 113 5.04 -0.93 -8.12
CA THR A 113 5.82 0.07 -8.88
C THR A 113 4.98 1.31 -9.18
N ALA A 114 3.73 1.16 -9.61
CA ALA A 114 2.82 2.27 -9.88
C ALA A 114 2.43 3.04 -8.60
N VAL A 115 2.24 2.34 -7.48
CA VAL A 115 2.01 2.95 -6.16
C VAL A 115 3.22 3.81 -5.76
N MET A 116 4.44 3.29 -5.90
CA MET A 116 5.66 4.04 -5.61
C MET A 116 5.84 5.24 -6.54
N ASP A 117 5.52 5.10 -7.83
CA ASP A 117 5.51 6.21 -8.79
C ASP A 117 4.55 7.32 -8.38
N GLU A 118 3.33 6.97 -7.96
CA GLU A 118 2.33 7.92 -7.46
C GLU A 118 2.83 8.65 -6.19
N LEU A 119 3.41 7.92 -5.23
CA LEU A 119 3.92 8.51 -3.99
C LEU A 119 5.08 9.48 -4.24
N PHE A 120 6.00 9.12 -5.14
CA PHE A 120 7.14 9.97 -5.50
C PHE A 120 6.83 11.04 -6.56
N ALA A 121 5.64 11.03 -7.16
CA ALA A 121 5.19 12.15 -8.02
C ALA A 121 5.16 13.47 -7.23
N ASP A 122 4.89 13.41 -5.92
CA ASP A 122 5.09 14.52 -5.00
C ASP A 122 6.60 14.70 -4.70
N PRO A 123 7.22 15.86 -5.05
CA PRO A 123 8.62 16.13 -4.74
C PRO A 123 8.91 16.25 -3.24
N GLY A 124 7.88 16.45 -2.41
CA GLY A 124 7.97 16.44 -0.95
C GLY A 124 8.21 15.05 -0.37
N THR A 125 7.82 13.98 -1.07
CA THR A 125 8.09 12.60 -0.66
C THR A 125 9.56 12.28 -0.86
N ARG A 126 10.27 12.07 0.25
CA ARG A 126 11.70 11.73 0.28
C ARG A 126 11.94 10.24 0.53
N ARG A 127 11.10 9.64 1.37
CA ARG A 127 11.22 8.25 1.81
C ARG A 127 9.84 7.65 2.02
N VAL A 128 9.61 6.47 1.47
CA VAL A 128 8.41 5.67 1.72
C VAL A 128 8.71 4.66 2.83
N VAL A 129 7.77 4.51 3.75
CA VAL A 129 7.85 3.64 4.93
C VAL A 129 6.80 2.55 4.82
N VAL A 130 7.17 1.31 5.17
CA VAL A 130 6.25 0.17 5.23
C VAL A 130 6.54 -0.73 6.43
N GLU A 131 5.49 -1.38 6.92
CA GLU A 131 5.52 -2.25 8.10
C GLU A 131 4.71 -3.55 7.88
N PRO A 132 4.98 -4.32 6.82
CA PRO A 132 4.32 -5.61 6.62
C PRO A 132 4.63 -6.60 7.76
N ASP A 133 3.69 -7.51 8.02
CA ASP A 133 3.89 -8.61 8.96
C ASP A 133 5.15 -9.42 8.61
N VAL A 134 5.95 -9.79 9.62
CA VAL A 134 7.22 -10.53 9.42
C VAL A 134 7.04 -11.87 8.70
N GLY A 135 5.86 -12.49 8.80
CA GLY A 135 5.46 -13.72 8.11
C GLY A 135 5.07 -13.53 6.64
N ASN A 136 4.78 -12.30 6.19
CA ASN A 136 4.40 -12.03 4.79
C ASN A 136 5.61 -12.01 3.85
N LYS A 137 6.25 -13.16 3.63
CA LYS A 137 7.46 -13.28 2.79
C LYS A 137 7.26 -12.82 1.35
N ALA A 138 6.04 -12.92 0.82
CA ALA A 138 5.73 -12.46 -0.53
C ALA A 138 5.83 -10.94 -0.66
N VAL A 139 5.27 -10.17 0.29
CA VAL A 139 5.37 -8.70 0.24
C VAL A 139 6.78 -8.21 0.55
N HIS A 140 7.54 -8.90 1.40
CA HIS A 140 8.95 -8.57 1.64
C HIS A 140 9.77 -8.67 0.36
N ALA A 141 9.58 -9.73 -0.44
CA ALA A 141 10.24 -9.88 -1.73
C ALA A 141 9.79 -8.83 -2.77
N LEU A 142 8.52 -8.40 -2.73
CA LEU A 142 8.02 -7.32 -3.59
C LEU A 142 8.62 -5.97 -3.22
N ASN A 143 8.69 -5.67 -1.92
CA ASN A 143 9.29 -4.45 -1.37
C ASN A 143 10.77 -4.38 -1.76
N GLU A 144 11.54 -5.44 -1.54
CA GLU A 144 12.95 -5.50 -1.95
C GLU A 144 13.10 -5.27 -3.47
N ALA A 145 12.23 -5.88 -4.29
CA ALA A 145 12.26 -5.75 -5.74
C ALA A 145 11.96 -4.33 -6.27
N VAL A 146 11.48 -3.42 -5.42
CA VAL A 146 11.29 -1.99 -5.72
C VAL A 146 12.16 -1.08 -4.84
N GLY A 147 13.19 -1.62 -4.19
CA GLY A 147 14.24 -0.84 -3.53
C GLY A 147 14.05 -0.61 -2.04
N PHE A 148 13.05 -1.22 -1.39
CA PHE A 148 12.96 -1.16 0.07
C PHE A 148 14.12 -1.90 0.73
N VAL A 149 14.67 -1.29 1.77
CA VAL A 149 15.68 -1.85 2.65
C VAL A 149 15.05 -2.10 4.02
N PRO A 150 15.09 -3.36 4.53
CA PRO A 150 14.66 -3.65 5.90
C PRO A 150 15.54 -2.95 6.93
N ASP A 151 14.92 -2.41 7.98
CA ASP A 151 15.62 -1.78 9.12
C ASP A 151 15.57 -2.69 10.36
N ARG A 152 14.38 -2.87 10.93
CA ARG A 152 14.18 -3.66 12.15
C ARG A 152 12.75 -4.17 12.28
N GLU A 153 12.54 -5.14 13.16
CA GLU A 153 11.22 -5.57 13.55
C GLU A 153 10.64 -4.68 14.65
N ILE A 154 9.34 -4.41 14.58
CA ILE A 154 8.58 -3.64 15.57
C ILE A 154 7.33 -4.42 15.98
N ASP A 155 6.92 -4.29 17.24
CA ASP A 155 5.70 -4.92 17.75
C ASP A 155 4.52 -3.95 17.64
N LYS A 156 3.48 -4.36 16.91
CA LYS A 156 2.17 -3.70 16.85
C LYS A 156 1.15 -4.57 17.58
N PRO A 157 0.04 -4.01 18.12
CA PRO A 157 -0.96 -4.80 18.83
C PRO A 157 -1.51 -6.00 18.05
N GLU A 158 -1.58 -5.87 16.72
CA GLU A 158 -2.16 -6.86 15.81
C GLU A 158 -1.13 -7.75 15.09
N LYS A 159 0.16 -7.37 15.09
CA LYS A 159 1.23 -8.12 14.39
C LYS A 159 2.63 -7.76 14.86
N ARG A 160 3.60 -8.64 14.58
CA ARG A 160 5.02 -8.27 14.54
C ARG A 160 5.36 -7.86 13.11
N ALA A 161 5.80 -6.63 12.92
CA ALA A 161 6.02 -6.03 11.61
C ALA A 161 7.52 -5.81 11.32
N LEU A 162 7.90 -5.88 10.05
CA LEU A 162 9.24 -5.52 9.59
C LEU A 162 9.21 -4.09 9.02
N LEU A 163 9.74 -3.14 9.79
CA LEU A 163 9.90 -1.77 9.35
C LEU A 163 10.95 -1.70 8.24
N SER A 164 10.56 -1.16 7.09
CA SER A 164 11.43 -1.02 5.91
C SER A 164 11.25 0.34 5.27
N PHE A 165 12.30 0.81 4.60
CA PHE A 165 12.35 2.14 4.01
C PHE A 165 12.78 2.09 2.55
N CYS A 166 12.22 2.96 1.71
CA CYS A 166 12.67 3.16 0.34
C CYS A 166 12.77 4.66 0.03
N THR A 167 13.97 5.14 -0.30
CA THR A 167 14.17 6.50 -0.81
C THR A 167 13.89 6.57 -2.30
N ARG A 168 13.70 7.79 -2.82
CA ARG A 168 13.54 8.03 -4.27
C ARG A 168 14.70 7.42 -5.07
N ASP A 169 15.92 7.62 -4.63
CA ASP A 169 17.12 7.13 -5.32
C ASP A 169 17.20 5.60 -5.31
N GLN A 170 16.82 4.96 -4.20
CA GLN A 170 16.74 3.50 -4.10
C GLN A 170 15.70 2.94 -5.07
N PHE A 171 14.52 3.55 -5.14
CA PHE A 171 13.46 3.17 -6.07
C PHE A 171 13.90 3.31 -7.54
N LEU A 172 14.48 4.45 -7.91
CA LEU A 172 14.97 4.69 -9.28
C LEU A 172 16.08 3.71 -9.67
N SER A 173 17.02 3.46 -8.76
CA SER A 173 18.11 2.49 -8.94
C SER A 173 17.56 1.06 -9.15
N ALA A 174 16.56 0.65 -8.36
CA ALA A 174 15.92 -0.66 -8.47
C ALA A 174 15.17 -0.84 -9.81
N ARG A 175 14.74 0.25 -10.45
CA ARG A 175 14.12 0.24 -11.79
C ARG A 175 15.12 0.24 -12.94
N GLY A 176 16.42 0.36 -12.66
CA GLY A 176 17.43 0.53 -13.70
C GLY A 176 17.37 1.90 -14.39
N VAL A 177 16.73 2.88 -13.76
CA VAL A 177 16.75 4.28 -14.21
C VAL A 177 17.95 4.94 -13.54
N ALA A 178 18.95 5.33 -14.33
CA ALA A 178 20.09 6.08 -13.80
C ALA A 178 19.58 7.44 -13.26
N VAL A 179 19.95 7.75 -12.01
CA VAL A 179 19.67 9.01 -11.32
C VAL A 179 20.53 10.13 -11.90
#